data_AF-A0A8X6LWE6-F1
#
_entry.id   AF-A0A8X6LWE6-F1
#
_cell.length_a   1.000
_cell.length_b   1.000
_cell.length_c   1.000
_cell.angle_alpha   90.00
_cell.angle_beta   90.00
_cell.angle_gamma   90.00
#
_symmetry.space_group_name_H-M   'P 1'
#
loop_
_entity.id
_entity.type
_entity.pdbx_description
1 polymer ?
#
loop_
_entity_poly.entity_id
_entity_poly.type
_entity_poly.pdbx_seq_one_letter_code
_entity_poly.pdbx_strand_id
1 'polypeptide(L)'
;MFLQEIETSDVTDIDCLDHQEINKRIKHVQAIREQLKKIFRIEYLGRLREQTQHHLKSRPLTVGDVVVLENNLKNRTLWSLARIIELIPGKDGHVRFARVRTETGKLVRPVQRLYNLELLEPEINLPKEQTDSVIRTKRGKK
;
A
#
# COMPACT_ATOMS: atom_id res chain seq x y z
N MET A 1 -45.54 -24.69 -20.45
CA MET A 1 -44.23 -24.30 -20.99
C MET A 1 -44.35 -22.85 -21.41
N PHE A 2 -43.62 -21.95 -20.76
CA PHE A 2 -43.57 -20.53 -21.13
C PHE A 2 -42.11 -20.16 -21.32
N LEU A 3 -41.64 -20.21 -22.56
CA LEU A 3 -40.46 -19.47 -22.99
C LEU A 3 -41.02 -18.25 -23.73
N GLN A 4 -41.04 -17.12 -23.03
CA GLN A 4 -41.27 -15.84 -23.68
C GLN A 4 -39.96 -15.49 -24.39
N GLU A 5 -40.00 -15.30 -25.70
CA GLU A 5 -38.85 -14.81 -26.46
C GLU A 5 -38.42 -13.49 -25.84
N ILE A 6 -37.13 -13.39 -25.53
CA ILE A 6 -36.55 -12.12 -25.09
C ILE A 6 -36.54 -11.26 -26.36
N GLU A 7 -37.29 -10.16 -26.37
CA GLU A 7 -37.12 -9.14 -27.40
C GLU A 7 -35.64 -8.76 -27.39
N THR A 8 -34.93 -9.10 -28.46
CA THR A 8 -33.57 -8.65 -28.65
C THR A 8 -33.66 -7.14 -28.73
N SER A 9 -33.32 -6.46 -27.64
CA SER A 9 -33.09 -5.03 -27.67
C SER A 9 -31.93 -4.81 -28.63
N ASP A 10 -32.23 -4.52 -29.89
CA ASP A 10 -31.23 -4.13 -30.86
C ASP A 10 -30.66 -2.79 -30.40
N VAL A 11 -29.55 -2.85 -29.67
CA VAL A 11 -28.80 -1.66 -29.27
C VAL A 11 -27.98 -1.22 -30.48
N THR A 12 -28.67 -0.63 -31.46
CA THR A 12 -28.09 -0.15 -32.73
C THR A 12 -26.97 0.87 -32.53
N ASP A 13 -26.93 1.50 -31.35
CA ASP A 13 -25.90 2.46 -30.94
C ASP A 13 -24.51 1.81 -30.75
N ILE A 14 -24.45 0.49 -30.55
CA ILE A 14 -23.18 -0.25 -30.42
C ILE A 14 -22.63 -0.59 -31.81
N ASP A 15 -23.51 -0.88 -32.77
CA ASP A 15 -23.13 -1.34 -34.11
C ASP A 15 -22.68 -0.21 -35.04
N CYS A 16 -22.99 1.05 -34.72
CA CYS A 16 -22.53 2.23 -35.46
C CYS A 16 -21.16 2.76 -35.00
N LEU A 17 -20.61 2.22 -33.91
CA LEU A 17 -19.28 2.58 -33.41
C LEU A 17 -18.20 1.80 -34.18
N ASP A 18 -17.48 2.48 -35.07
CA ASP A 18 -16.35 1.90 -35.78
C ASP A 18 -15.29 1.41 -34.77
N HIS A 19 -14.77 0.20 -34.99
CA HIS A 19 -13.67 -0.38 -34.23
C HIS A 19 -12.47 0.59 -34.13
N GLN A 20 -12.26 1.42 -35.15
CA GLN A 20 -11.22 2.45 -35.12
C GLN A 20 -11.47 3.54 -34.07
N GLU A 21 -12.72 3.99 -33.88
CA GLU A 21 -13.07 5.03 -32.90
C GLU A 21 -12.97 4.52 -31.47
N ILE A 22 -13.41 3.29 -31.21
CA ILE A 22 -13.26 2.62 -29.92
C ILE A 22 -11.76 2.50 -29.57
N ASN A 23 -10.94 2.04 -30.52
CA ASN A 23 -9.49 1.92 -30.32
C ASN A 23 -8.82 3.27 -30.08
N LYS A 24 -9.22 4.35 -30.78
CA LYS A 24 -8.72 5.71 -30.54
C LYS A 24 -9.04 6.16 -29.11
N ARG A 25 -10.28 5.92 -28.64
CA ARG A 25 -10.70 6.28 -27.28
C ARG A 25 -9.93 5.48 -26.22
N ILE A 26 -9.75 4.17 -26.42
CA ILE A 26 -8.97 3.31 -25.53
C ILE A 26 -7.52 3.81 -25.44
N LYS A 27 -6.86 4.08 -26.58
CA LYS A 27 -5.50 4.64 -26.62
C LYS A 27 -5.40 5.97 -25.88
N HIS A 28 -6.38 6.85 -26.05
CA HIS A 28 -6.42 8.14 -25.37
C HIS A 28 -6.55 7.98 -23.85
N VAL A 29 -7.47 7.12 -23.37
CA VAL A 29 -7.63 6.83 -21.95
C VAL A 29 -6.36 6.17 -21.37
N GLN A 30 -5.72 5.27 -22.11
CA GLN A 30 -4.44 4.68 -21.73
C GLN A 30 -3.35 5.75 -21.58
N ALA A 31 -3.23 6.67 -22.53
CA ALA A 31 -2.26 7.76 -22.48
C ALA A 31 -2.48 8.67 -21.27
N ILE A 32 -3.72 9.08 -20.99
CA ILE A 32 -4.06 9.86 -19.79
C ILE A 32 -3.69 9.09 -18.52
N ARG A 33 -4.01 7.78 -18.47
CA ARG A 33 -3.68 6.94 -17.32
C ARG A 33 -2.17 6.85 -17.10
N GLU A 34 -1.39 6.76 -18.16
CA GLU A 34 0.07 6.77 -18.10
C GLU A 34 0.62 8.12 -17.63
N GLN A 35 0.08 9.23 -18.14
CA GLN A 35 0.43 10.57 -17.70
C GLN A 35 0.12 10.77 -16.22
N LEU A 36 -1.07 10.39 -15.76
CA LEU A 36 -1.46 10.49 -14.35
C LEU A 36 -0.57 9.63 -13.46
N LYS A 37 -0.27 8.39 -13.88
CA LYS A 37 0.72 7.54 -13.18
C LYS A 37 2.08 8.22 -13.10
N LYS A 38 2.53 8.88 -14.16
CA LYS A 38 3.81 9.59 -14.19
C LYS A 38 3.82 10.78 -13.23
N ILE A 39 2.79 11.62 -13.26
CA ILE A 39 2.65 12.78 -12.38
C ILE A 39 2.62 12.32 -10.92
N PHE A 40 1.74 11.36 -10.59
CA PHE A 40 1.68 10.78 -9.25
C PHE A 40 3.04 10.25 -8.82
N ARG A 41 3.74 9.48 -9.65
CA ARG A 41 5.04 8.93 -9.27
C ARG A 41 6.15 9.97 -9.12
N ILE A 42 6.12 11.08 -9.85
CA ILE A 42 7.16 12.10 -9.77
C ILE A 42 6.86 13.07 -8.62
N GLU A 43 5.66 13.66 -8.63
CA GLU A 43 5.29 14.71 -7.70
C GLU A 43 4.98 14.15 -6.33
N TYR A 44 4.13 13.11 -6.24
CA TYR A 44 3.75 12.56 -4.93
C TYR A 44 4.93 11.90 -4.24
N LEU A 45 5.73 11.05 -4.91
CA LEU A 45 6.91 10.44 -4.27
C LEU A 45 7.99 11.47 -3.94
N GLY A 46 8.14 12.52 -4.76
CA GLY A 46 9.02 13.64 -4.44
C GLY A 46 8.62 14.34 -3.15
N ARG A 47 7.34 14.70 -3.05
CA ARG A 47 6.75 15.31 -1.85
C ARG A 47 6.81 14.38 -0.63
N LEU A 48 6.56 13.09 -0.83
CA LEU A 48 6.61 12.07 0.22
C LEU A 48 8.00 11.97 0.86
N ARG A 49 9.07 12.17 0.09
CA ARG A 49 10.44 12.19 0.61
C ARG A 49 10.70 13.37 1.53
N GLU A 50 10.30 14.57 1.10
CA GLU A 50 10.40 15.78 1.90
C GLU A 50 9.57 15.64 3.18
N GLN A 51 8.30 15.25 3.02
CA GLN A 51 7.41 15.02 4.16
C GLN A 51 7.94 13.97 5.11
N THR A 52 8.48 12.84 4.63
CA THR A 52 9.02 11.79 5.52
C THR A 52 10.19 12.32 6.36
N GLN A 53 11.07 13.14 5.79
CA GLN A 53 12.17 13.75 6.54
C GLN A 53 11.67 14.70 7.63
N HIS A 54 10.59 15.44 7.37
CA HIS A 54 9.94 16.29 8.36
C HIS A 54 9.13 15.48 9.39
N HIS A 55 8.36 14.49 8.95
CA HIS A 55 7.49 13.65 9.78
C HIS A 55 8.25 12.70 10.68
N LEU A 56 9.44 12.20 10.30
CA LEU A 56 10.25 11.35 11.18
C LEU A 56 10.58 12.02 12.53
N LYS A 57 10.54 13.36 12.60
CA LYS A 57 10.68 14.11 13.85
C LYS A 57 9.41 14.11 14.71
N SER A 58 8.24 14.00 14.09
CA SER A 58 6.92 14.09 14.74
C SER A 58 6.28 12.73 14.99
N ARG A 59 6.36 11.80 14.02
CA ARG A 59 5.89 10.42 14.10
C ARG A 59 7.03 9.48 13.66
N PRO A 60 7.73 8.82 14.59
CA PRO A 60 8.70 7.80 14.22
C PRO A 60 8.00 6.62 13.54
N LEU A 61 8.72 5.92 12.66
CA LEU A 61 8.22 4.70 12.05
C LEU A 61 7.97 3.65 13.12
N THR A 62 6.88 2.91 12.97
CA THR A 62 6.48 1.84 13.88
C THR A 62 6.44 0.50 13.15
N VAL A 63 6.54 -0.58 13.92
CA VAL A 63 6.36 -1.93 13.38
C VAL A 63 4.91 -2.06 12.91
N GLY A 64 4.72 -2.54 11.69
CA GLY A 64 3.40 -2.67 11.07
C GLY A 64 3.10 -1.62 10.01
N ASP A 65 3.81 -0.48 10.00
CA ASP A 65 3.61 0.59 9.01
C ASP A 65 3.92 0.10 7.58
N VAL A 66 3.14 0.59 6.62
CA VAL A 66 3.36 0.36 5.18
C VAL A 66 4.18 1.51 4.61
N VAL A 67 5.29 1.15 3.99
CA VAL A 67 6.29 2.08 3.47
C VAL A 67 6.63 1.77 2.01
N VAL A 68 6.98 2.81 1.26
CA VAL A 68 7.58 2.70 -0.07
C VAL A 68 9.09 2.61 0.08
N LEU A 69 9.69 1.61 -0.56
CA LEU A 69 11.14 1.38 -0.56
C LEU A 69 11.83 2.08 -1.72
N GLU A 70 12.75 2.97 -1.41
CA GLU A 70 13.69 3.49 -2.40
C GLU A 70 14.66 2.39 -2.86
N ASN A 71 14.67 2.14 -4.17
CA ASN A 71 15.63 1.25 -4.79
C ASN A 71 16.56 2.04 -5.73
N ASN A 72 17.86 2.06 -5.43
CA ASN A 72 18.87 2.78 -6.22
C ASN A 72 19.05 2.22 -7.64
N LEU A 73 18.68 0.96 -7.87
CA LEU A 73 18.89 0.28 -9.16
C LEU A 73 17.75 0.47 -10.14
N LYS A 74 16.60 1.01 -9.69
CA LYS A 74 15.40 1.14 -10.50
C LYS A 74 14.95 2.59 -10.54
N ASN A 75 14.44 3.03 -11.69
CA ASN A 75 13.77 4.32 -11.83
C ASN A 75 12.74 4.49 -10.69
N ARG A 76 12.54 5.73 -10.20
CA ARG A 76 11.60 6.06 -9.10
C ARG A 76 10.21 5.44 -9.26
N THR A 77 9.83 5.21 -10.51
CA THR A 77 8.65 4.51 -11.00
C THR A 77 8.47 3.07 -10.48
N LEU A 78 9.52 2.42 -9.97
CA LEU A 78 9.58 0.99 -9.62
C LEU A 78 9.89 0.75 -8.13
N TRP A 79 9.72 1.76 -7.29
CA TRP A 79 9.82 1.60 -5.85
C TRP A 79 8.78 0.60 -5.35
N SER A 80 9.23 -0.37 -4.55
CA SER A 80 8.39 -1.48 -4.09
C SER A 80 7.70 -1.11 -2.79
N LEU A 81 6.46 -1.55 -2.62
CA LEU A 81 5.75 -1.45 -1.35
C LEU A 81 6.29 -2.49 -0.37
N ALA A 82 6.38 -2.12 0.90
CA ALA A 82 6.79 -3.03 1.95
C ALA A 82 6.15 -2.69 3.28
N ARG A 83 6.06 -3.69 4.17
CA ARG A 83 5.60 -3.52 5.55
C ARG A 83 6.77 -3.65 6.51
N ILE A 84 6.87 -2.77 7.49
CA ILE A 84 7.90 -2.88 8.54
C ILE A 84 7.57 -4.05 9.45
N ILE A 85 8.51 -5.00 9.56
CA ILE A 85 8.41 -6.15 10.48
C ILE A 85 9.13 -5.85 11.78
N GLU A 86 10.26 -5.13 11.71
CA GLU A 86 11.12 -4.90 12.86
C GLU A 86 11.96 -3.64 12.65
N LEU A 87 12.21 -2.92 13.73
CA LEU A 87 13.08 -1.76 13.78
C LEU A 87 14.37 -2.13 14.52
N ILE A 88 15.51 -1.81 13.92
CA ILE A 88 16.82 -2.19 14.45
C ILE A 88 17.51 -0.91 14.97
N PRO A 89 17.56 -0.71 16.30
CA PRO A 89 18.29 0.39 16.91
C PRO A 89 19.80 0.15 16.84
N GLY A 90 20.56 1.24 16.71
CA GLY A 90 22.01 1.21 16.88
C GLY A 90 22.41 1.20 18.35
N LYS A 91 23.73 1.22 18.61
CA LYS A 91 24.28 1.28 19.97
C LYS A 91 23.79 2.50 20.78
N ASP A 92 23.49 3.59 20.09
CA ASP A 92 23.00 4.85 20.69
C ASP A 92 21.48 4.87 20.91
N GLY A 93 20.79 3.72 20.76
CA GLY A 93 19.33 3.61 20.85
C GLY A 93 18.54 4.14 19.65
N HIS A 94 19.19 4.85 18.73
CA HIS A 94 18.53 5.43 17.56
C HIS A 94 18.30 4.39 16.46
N VAL A 95 17.06 4.34 15.93
CA VAL A 95 16.69 3.43 14.84
C VAL A 95 17.28 3.90 13.52
N ARG A 96 18.19 3.10 12.96
CA ARG A 96 18.86 3.40 11.67
C ARG A 96 18.41 2.46 10.55
N PHE A 97 18.03 1.25 10.90
CA PHE A 97 17.61 0.22 9.93
C PHE A 97 16.24 -0.33 10.31
N ALA A 98 15.49 -0.77 9.29
CA ALA A 98 14.29 -1.55 9.48
C ALA A 98 14.35 -2.81 8.61
N ARG A 99 13.80 -3.90 9.16
CA ARG A 99 13.53 -5.12 8.41
C ARG A 99 12.12 -5.02 7.84
N VAL A 100 12.01 -5.09 6.52
CA VAL A 100 10.78 -4.87 5.77
C VAL A 100 10.40 -6.13 4.99
N ARG A 101 9.11 -6.39 4.85
CA ARG A 101 8.55 -7.44 4.02
C ARG A 101 8.04 -6.85 2.72
N THR A 102 8.63 -7.28 1.61
CA THR A 102 8.17 -7.02 0.24
C THR A 102 7.54 -8.31 -0.32
N GLU A 103 6.87 -8.23 -1.47
CA GLU A 103 6.33 -9.41 -2.18
C GLU A 103 7.39 -10.49 -2.42
N THR A 104 8.62 -10.08 -2.72
CA THR A 104 9.73 -11.00 -3.03
C THR A 104 10.40 -11.59 -1.79
N GLY A 105 10.19 -11.02 -0.60
CA GLY A 105 10.83 -11.51 0.62
C GLY A 105 11.12 -10.43 1.66
N LYS A 106 12.01 -10.77 2.60
CA LYS A 106 12.43 -9.87 3.68
C LYS A 106 13.74 -9.17 3.31
N LEU A 107 13.78 -7.86 3.49
CA LEU A 107 14.95 -7.04 3.20
C LEU A 107 15.27 -6.16 4.40
N VAL A 108 16.54 -5.82 4.58
CA VAL A 108 16.98 -4.81 5.55
C VAL A 108 17.32 -3.54 4.79
N ARG A 109 16.72 -2.43 5.20
CA ARG A 109 16.91 -1.12 4.56
C ARG A 109 17.11 -0.03 5.61
N PRO A 110 17.96 0.98 5.32
CA PRO A 110 18.07 2.16 6.16
C PRO A 110 16.73 2.89 6.23
N VAL A 111 16.38 3.41 7.40
CA VAL A 111 15.15 4.19 7.64
C VAL A 111 15.04 5.39 6.69
N GLN A 112 16.17 6.01 6.34
CA GLN A 112 16.22 7.15 5.42
C GLN A 112 15.71 6.83 4.00
N ARG A 113 15.61 5.55 3.63
CA ARG A 113 15.13 5.06 2.33
C ARG A 113 13.72 4.47 2.40
N LEU A 114 13.03 4.65 3.52
CA LEU A 114 11.66 4.20 3.75
C LEU A 114 10.76 5.43 3.79
N TYR A 115 9.76 5.47 2.91
CA TYR A 115 8.80 6.57 2.86
C TYR A 115 7.44 6.09 3.33
N ASN A 116 6.89 6.71 4.38
CA ASN A 116 5.60 6.33 4.95
C ASN A 116 4.46 6.82 4.05
N LEU A 117 3.47 5.98 3.75
CA LEU A 117 2.37 6.30 2.82
C LEU A 117 1.22 7.12 3.40
N GLU A 118 1.45 7.86 4.50
CA GLU A 118 0.40 8.65 5.17
C GLU A 118 -0.88 7.86 5.47
N LEU A 119 -0.77 6.53 5.61
CA LEU A 119 -1.88 5.70 6.02
C LEU A 119 -2.05 5.89 7.52
N LEU A 120 -2.87 6.88 7.88
CA LEU A 120 -3.49 6.95 9.19
C LEU A 120 -4.43 5.76 9.24
N GLU A 121 -4.07 4.72 9.98
CA GLU A 121 -5.11 3.81 10.46
C GLU A 121 -6.08 4.70 11.25
N PRO A 122 -7.36 4.82 10.84
CA PRO A 122 -8.34 5.30 11.78
C PRO A 122 -8.20 4.40 13.00
N GLU A 123 -8.16 4.98 14.20
CA GLU A 123 -8.25 4.25 15.46
C GLU A 123 -9.60 3.51 15.47
N ILE A 124 -9.66 2.36 14.78
CA ILE A 124 -10.77 1.43 14.90
C ILE A 124 -10.54 0.82 16.28
N ASN A 125 -11.22 1.38 17.26
CA ASN A 125 -11.37 0.79 18.58
C ASN A 125 -12.10 -0.54 18.43
N LEU A 126 -11.41 -1.57 17.93
CA LEU A 126 -11.88 -2.94 18.07
C LEU A 126 -11.84 -3.23 19.57
N PRO A 127 -12.99 -3.60 20.18
CA PRO A 127 -13.00 -4.01 21.57
C PRO A 127 -12.01 -5.16 21.72
N LYS A 128 -10.99 -4.95 22.56
CA LYS A 128 -10.09 -6.02 22.98
C LYS A 128 -10.98 -7.04 23.70
N GLU A 129 -11.30 -8.14 23.03
CA GLU A 129 -11.94 -9.27 23.68
C GLU A 129 -11.06 -9.68 24.87
N GLN A 130 -11.60 -9.51 26.06
CA GLN A 130 -11.03 -9.95 27.31
C GLN A 130 -10.99 -11.47 27.28
N THR A 131 -9.90 -12.08 26.82
CA THR A 131 -9.60 -13.46 27.17
C THR A 131 -8.88 -13.47 28.51
N ASP A 132 -9.60 -13.08 29.55
CA ASP A 132 -9.25 -13.41 30.93
C ASP A 132 -10.12 -14.58 31.40
N SER A 133 -9.49 -15.51 32.14
CA SER A 133 -10.02 -16.78 32.69
C SER A 133 -9.88 -17.98 31.73
N VAL A 134 -9.27 -19.13 32.05
CA VAL A 134 -9.06 -19.83 33.33
C VAL A 134 -7.85 -20.79 33.17
N ILE A 135 -6.75 -20.60 33.91
CA ILE A 135 -5.95 -21.74 34.40
C ILE A 135 -5.79 -21.57 35.91
N ARG A 136 -6.67 -22.28 36.63
CA ARG A 136 -6.60 -22.59 38.05
C ARG A 136 -5.19 -23.05 38.44
N THR A 137 -4.51 -22.27 39.26
CA THR A 137 -3.43 -22.74 40.11
C THR A 137 -4.01 -23.63 41.21
N LYS A 138 -3.84 -24.95 41.12
CA LYS A 138 -3.98 -25.82 42.30
C LYS A 138 -2.65 -25.85 43.06
N ARG A 139 -2.53 -25.01 44.09
CA ARG A 139 -1.60 -25.26 45.20
C ARG A 139 -2.22 -26.36 46.09
N GLY A 140 -1.69 -27.57 46.01
CA GLY A 140 -1.91 -28.60 47.03
C GLY A 140 -0.92 -28.39 48.18
N LYS A 141 -1.44 -28.26 49.40
CA LYS A 141 -0.69 -28.27 50.66
C LYS A 141 -1.05 -29.56 51.38
N LYS A 142 -0.11 -30.47 51.53
CA LYS A 142 0.12 -31.37 52.68
C LYS A 142 1.41 -32.14 52.43
#